data_AF-A0A2G9V0G1-F1
#
_entry.id   AF-A0A2G9V0G1-F1
#
_cell.length_a   1.000
_cell.length_b   1.000
_cell.length_c   1.000
_cell.angle_alpha   90.00
_cell.angle_beta   90.00
_cell.angle_gamma   90.00
#
_symmetry.space_group_name_H-M   'P 1'
#
loop_
_entity.id
_entity.type
_entity.pdbx_description
1 polymer ?
#
loop_
_entity_poly.entity_id
_entity_poly.type
_entity_poly.pdbx_seq_one_letter_code
_entity_poly.pdbx_strand_id
1 'polypeptide(L)'
;MQFLADAVETSVKKFNANNLELLSRLSSYAPDGALARKMASTILGHLERKIPKEATLKKLLDVIACLMSSVIDPEEFLRRIGPLFSKTESRAGHESLVRVVEGLMANVLVERDIKELLKIVVDLESWDRSRIDEPDHDRRHAAYNRLNETKDISLRASSGSNLRSLIQYFSRAAYEETEKLRFLNSELIHVYVVGMRSQNEIVREECVKCLALLVDCFPDHPQLKQLSPLRNSDEDVDFFNNITHIQLHRRQRAIHRLVEQLSTEKVVIGFDVLNKYLIPMVLPYLANTESKLSALSDEGLSLLNYTMGIASWPKYVSCLDSWLKHLDKSEDNQKATIRVIVAVVEAFHYDVADVGETVDEEGTNATRVVIRDKLNREVLPRLTKCINGKI
;
A
#
# COMPACT_ATOMS: atom_id res chain seq x y z
N MET A 1 3.43 -46.79 18.25
CA MET A 1 2.87 -46.48 16.91
C MET A 1 1.38 -46.82 16.81
N GLN A 2 0.95 -48.07 16.99
CA GLN A 2 -0.48 -48.43 16.94
C GLN A 2 -1.35 -47.65 17.94
N PHE A 3 -0.93 -47.60 19.21
CA PHE A 3 -1.61 -46.81 20.24
C PHE A 3 -1.76 -45.31 19.90
N LEU A 4 -0.77 -44.73 19.20
CA LEU A 4 -0.83 -43.34 18.75
C LEU A 4 -1.83 -43.16 17.61
N ALA A 5 -1.87 -44.11 16.67
CA ALA A 5 -2.88 -44.12 15.62
C ALA A 5 -4.30 -44.25 16.19
N ASP A 6 -4.50 -45.13 17.18
CA ASP A 6 -5.78 -45.36 17.85
C ASP A 6 -6.22 -44.12 18.67
N ALA A 7 -5.27 -43.45 19.35
CA ALA A 7 -5.53 -42.21 20.07
C ALA A 7 -5.93 -41.07 19.13
N VAL A 8 -5.29 -40.97 17.95
CA VAL A 8 -5.66 -40.01 16.90
C VAL A 8 -7.07 -40.29 16.40
N GLU A 9 -7.40 -41.55 16.11
CA GLU A 9 -8.74 -41.95 15.64
C GLU A 9 -9.84 -41.67 16.67
N THR A 10 -9.55 -41.89 17.95
CA THR A 10 -10.46 -41.57 19.05
C THR A 10 -10.63 -40.05 19.22
N SER A 11 -9.57 -39.28 18.96
CA SER A 11 -9.55 -37.83 19.11
C SER A 11 -10.24 -37.05 17.99
N VAL A 12 -10.64 -37.71 16.88
CA VAL A 12 -11.40 -37.10 15.76
C VAL A 12 -12.70 -36.43 16.20
N LYS A 13 -13.27 -36.86 17.34
CA LYS A 13 -14.53 -36.33 17.89
C LYS A 13 -14.34 -35.26 18.97
N LYS A 14 -13.34 -35.40 19.86
CA LYS A 14 -13.04 -34.45 20.95
C LYS A 14 -11.69 -34.77 21.62
N PHE A 15 -10.85 -33.75 21.85
CA PHE A 15 -9.68 -33.87 22.72
C PHE A 15 -10.09 -33.72 24.20
N ASN A 16 -9.74 -34.70 25.04
CA ASN A 16 -9.82 -34.59 26.50
C ASN A 16 -8.42 -34.31 27.09
N ALA A 17 -8.34 -33.93 28.37
CA ALA A 17 -7.08 -33.55 29.02
C ALA A 17 -6.03 -34.68 29.02
N ASN A 18 -6.45 -35.93 29.21
CA ASN A 18 -5.56 -37.10 29.26
C ASN A 18 -4.93 -37.41 27.89
N ASN A 19 -5.70 -37.29 26.81
CA ASN A 19 -5.21 -37.47 25.44
C ASN A 19 -4.19 -36.38 25.08
N LEU A 20 -4.38 -35.14 25.54
CA LEU A 20 -3.45 -34.04 25.30
C LEU A 20 -2.11 -34.25 26.00
N GLU A 21 -2.12 -34.73 27.24
CA GLU A 21 -0.90 -35.01 27.99
C GLU A 21 -0.12 -36.18 27.37
N LEU A 22 -0.81 -37.26 26.98
CA LEU A 22 -0.21 -38.37 26.24
C LEU A 22 0.40 -37.92 24.91
N LEU A 23 -0.31 -37.10 24.13
CA LEU A 23 0.19 -36.59 22.85
C LEU A 23 1.42 -35.69 23.03
N SER A 24 1.45 -34.85 24.07
CA SER A 24 2.62 -34.01 24.38
C SER A 24 3.86 -34.80 24.81
N ARG A 25 3.66 -35.92 25.53
CA ARG A 25 4.75 -36.81 25.96
C ARG A 25 5.21 -37.75 24.84
N LEU A 26 4.38 -37.99 23.84
CA LEU A 26 4.67 -38.89 22.74
C LEU A 26 5.21 -38.14 21.51
N SER A 27 4.92 -36.85 21.35
CA SER A 27 5.52 -36.02 20.30
C SER A 27 7.03 -35.82 20.46
N SER A 28 7.58 -36.05 21.66
CA SER A 28 9.04 -36.06 21.88
C SER A 28 9.74 -37.30 21.34
N TYR A 29 9.00 -38.38 21.05
CA TYR A 29 9.53 -39.57 20.40
C TYR A 29 9.24 -39.46 18.91
N ALA A 30 10.25 -39.10 18.11
CA ALA A 30 10.15 -38.84 16.67
C ALA A 30 9.26 -39.90 15.96
N PRO A 31 7.99 -39.57 15.67
CA PRO A 31 7.10 -40.53 15.02
C PRO A 31 7.49 -40.65 13.55
N ASP A 32 7.19 -41.81 12.95
CA ASP A 32 7.27 -41.97 11.49
C ASP A 32 6.53 -40.83 10.78
N GLY A 33 7.07 -40.33 9.67
CA GLY A 33 6.62 -39.08 9.06
C GLY A 33 5.16 -39.10 8.60
N ALA A 34 4.65 -40.27 8.20
CA ALA A 34 3.23 -40.47 7.87
C ALA A 34 2.31 -40.37 9.10
N LEU A 35 2.74 -40.92 10.24
CA LEU A 35 2.00 -40.79 11.50
C LEU A 35 2.05 -39.35 12.02
N ALA A 36 3.21 -38.70 11.95
CA ALA A 36 3.40 -37.30 12.29
C ALA A 36 2.42 -36.40 11.51
N ARG A 37 2.31 -36.63 10.19
CA ARG A 37 1.35 -35.95 9.33
C ARG A 37 -0.11 -36.21 9.77
N LYS A 38 -0.52 -37.47 9.96
CA LYS A 38 -1.90 -37.83 10.39
C LYS A 38 -2.27 -37.15 11.72
N MET A 39 -1.33 -37.14 12.67
CA MET A 39 -1.49 -36.49 13.97
C MET A 39 -1.66 -34.98 13.82
N ALA A 40 -0.74 -34.32 13.13
CA ALA A 40 -0.77 -32.87 12.93
C ALA A 40 -2.03 -32.44 12.18
N SER A 41 -2.40 -33.12 11.09
CA SER A 41 -3.60 -32.77 10.29
C SER A 41 -4.89 -32.93 11.09
N THR A 42 -4.96 -33.92 11.99
CA THR A 42 -6.11 -34.15 12.88
C THR A 42 -6.23 -33.03 13.92
N ILE A 43 -5.14 -32.68 14.60
CA ILE A 43 -5.14 -31.57 15.57
C ILE A 43 -5.49 -30.27 14.88
N LEU A 44 -4.85 -29.98 13.74
CA LEU A 44 -5.05 -28.77 12.98
C LEU A 44 -6.51 -28.63 12.50
N GLY A 45 -7.14 -29.74 12.08
CA GLY A 45 -8.56 -29.77 11.71
C GLY A 45 -9.52 -29.38 12.84
N HIS A 46 -9.13 -29.61 14.10
CA HIS A 46 -9.91 -29.13 15.24
C HIS A 46 -9.73 -27.63 15.46
N LEU A 47 -8.48 -27.13 15.38
CA LEU A 47 -8.17 -25.71 15.54
C LEU A 47 -8.82 -24.86 14.44
N GLU A 48 -8.85 -25.35 13.20
CA GLU A 48 -9.48 -24.67 12.08
C GLU A 48 -10.99 -24.44 12.28
N ARG A 49 -11.68 -25.42 12.90
CA ARG A 49 -13.12 -25.36 13.20
C ARG A 49 -13.43 -24.45 14.39
N LYS A 50 -12.65 -24.53 15.46
CA LYS A 50 -12.88 -23.76 16.68
C LYS A 50 -11.59 -23.61 17.48
N ILE A 51 -11.20 -22.37 17.74
CA ILE A 51 -10.09 -22.04 18.63
C ILE A 51 -10.51 -22.37 20.08
N PRO A 52 -9.80 -23.28 20.78
CA PRO A 52 -10.08 -23.59 22.18
C PRO A 52 -9.51 -22.51 23.11
N LYS A 53 -9.76 -22.65 24.42
CA LYS A 53 -9.14 -21.77 25.43
C LYS A 53 -7.61 -21.82 25.36
N GLU A 54 -6.96 -20.71 25.69
CA GLU A 54 -5.52 -20.48 25.54
C GLU A 54 -4.64 -21.63 26.05
N ALA A 55 -4.88 -22.14 27.27
CA ALA A 55 -4.09 -23.24 27.83
C ALA A 55 -4.14 -24.53 26.98
N THR A 56 -5.29 -24.82 26.37
CA THR A 56 -5.47 -25.97 25.47
C THR A 56 -4.91 -25.68 24.09
N LEU A 57 -5.12 -24.47 23.58
CA LEU A 57 -4.57 -24.00 22.31
C LEU A 57 -3.05 -24.15 22.29
N LYS A 58 -2.39 -23.59 23.31
CA LYS A 58 -0.94 -23.64 23.48
C LYS A 58 -0.42 -25.07 23.45
N LYS A 59 -1.02 -25.98 24.23
CA LYS A 59 -0.63 -27.41 24.26
C LYS A 59 -0.77 -28.06 22.89
N LEU A 60 -1.87 -27.82 22.18
CA LEU A 60 -2.10 -28.39 20.85
C LEU A 60 -1.11 -27.86 19.81
N LEU A 61 -0.83 -26.56 19.83
CA LEU A 61 0.16 -25.94 18.94
C LEU A 61 1.59 -26.39 19.25
N ASP A 62 1.96 -26.51 20.53
CA ASP A 62 3.26 -27.04 20.93
C ASP A 62 3.45 -28.50 20.45
N VAL A 63 2.39 -29.33 20.51
CA VAL A 63 2.40 -30.68 19.92
C VAL A 63 2.61 -30.64 18.42
N ILE A 64 1.86 -29.78 17.70
CA ILE A 64 2.05 -29.60 16.26
C ILE A 64 3.51 -29.19 15.97
N ALA A 65 4.05 -28.23 16.71
CA ALA A 65 5.40 -27.71 16.51
C ALA A 65 6.47 -28.81 16.60
N CYS A 66 6.38 -29.70 17.59
CA CYS A 66 7.28 -30.85 17.70
C CYS A 66 7.18 -31.82 16.52
N LEU A 67 5.99 -31.97 15.94
CA LEU A 67 5.77 -32.90 14.82
C LEU A 67 6.29 -32.33 13.49
N MET A 68 6.25 -31.00 13.31
CA MET A 68 6.56 -30.34 12.03
C MET A 68 7.92 -30.67 11.45
N SER A 69 8.95 -30.92 12.26
CA SER A 69 10.28 -31.28 11.74
C SER A 69 10.33 -32.66 11.07
N SER A 70 9.32 -33.51 11.28
CA SER A 70 9.26 -34.91 10.83
C SER A 70 8.12 -35.21 9.85
N VAL A 71 7.17 -34.30 9.63
CA VAL A 71 6.03 -34.56 8.73
C VAL A 71 6.48 -34.75 7.28
N ILE A 72 5.84 -35.70 6.60
CA ILE A 72 5.81 -35.74 5.13
C ILE A 72 4.85 -34.67 4.59
N ASP A 73 5.05 -34.26 3.35
CA ASP A 73 4.24 -33.24 2.66
C ASP A 73 4.05 -31.92 3.46
N PRO A 74 5.15 -31.28 3.92
CA PRO A 74 5.08 -30.10 4.81
C PRO A 74 4.31 -28.91 4.21
N GLU A 75 4.22 -28.82 2.89
CA GLU A 75 3.50 -27.76 2.17
C GLU A 75 1.99 -27.70 2.50
N GLU A 76 1.36 -28.84 2.84
CA GLU A 76 -0.04 -28.88 3.28
C GLU A 76 -0.25 -27.95 4.49
N PHE A 77 0.71 -27.95 5.42
CA PHE A 77 0.60 -27.22 6.68
C PHE A 77 0.82 -25.73 6.51
N LEU A 78 1.65 -25.29 5.55
CA LEU A 78 1.88 -23.87 5.27
C LEU A 78 0.58 -23.11 5.01
N ARG A 79 -0.32 -23.68 4.19
CA ARG A 79 -1.61 -23.06 3.85
C ARG A 79 -2.59 -23.04 5.03
N ARG A 80 -2.50 -24.04 5.90
CA ARG A 80 -3.44 -24.27 7.00
C ARG A 80 -3.08 -23.48 8.27
N ILE A 81 -1.79 -23.21 8.49
CA ILE A 81 -1.29 -22.45 9.64
C ILE A 81 -1.54 -20.95 9.48
N GLY A 82 -1.40 -20.40 8.27
CA GLY A 82 -1.56 -18.96 8.01
C GLY A 82 -2.84 -18.35 8.61
N PRO A 83 -4.03 -18.92 8.34
CA PRO A 83 -5.29 -18.44 8.93
C PRO A 83 -5.39 -18.56 10.46
N LEU A 84 -4.55 -19.35 11.13
CA LEU A 84 -4.56 -19.44 12.59
C LEU A 84 -3.90 -18.23 13.25
N PHE A 85 -2.96 -17.57 12.58
CA PHE A 85 -2.38 -16.31 13.07
C PHE A 85 -3.44 -15.21 13.19
N SER A 86 -4.41 -15.15 12.29
CA SER A 86 -5.49 -14.15 12.38
C SER A 86 -6.61 -14.52 13.36
N LYS A 87 -6.77 -15.81 13.68
CA LYS A 87 -7.78 -16.30 14.64
C LYS A 87 -7.28 -16.34 16.08
N THR A 88 -5.98 -16.19 16.29
CA THR A 88 -5.36 -16.25 17.61
C THR A 88 -5.08 -14.82 18.06
N GLU A 89 -5.50 -14.45 19.26
CA GLU A 89 -5.29 -13.10 19.80
C GLU A 89 -4.23 -13.09 20.91
N SER A 90 -4.05 -14.23 21.59
CA SER A 90 -3.15 -14.36 22.75
C SER A 90 -1.69 -14.43 22.33
N ARG A 91 -0.80 -13.72 23.05
CA ARG A 91 0.65 -13.80 22.88
C ARG A 91 1.19 -15.23 22.97
N ALA A 92 0.76 -16.01 23.96
CA ALA A 92 1.21 -17.40 24.12
C ALA A 92 0.81 -18.29 22.93
N GLY A 93 -0.38 -18.04 22.36
CA GLY A 93 -0.83 -18.70 21.13
C GLY A 93 0.02 -18.33 19.93
N HIS A 94 0.34 -17.05 19.74
CA HIS A 94 1.27 -16.58 18.70
C HIS A 94 2.67 -17.20 18.87
N GLU A 95 3.19 -17.25 20.10
CA GLU A 95 4.49 -17.88 20.38
C GLU A 95 4.49 -19.36 19.99
N SER A 96 3.43 -20.11 20.32
CA SER A 96 3.33 -21.50 19.88
C SER A 96 3.14 -21.64 18.37
N LEU A 97 2.43 -20.72 17.69
CA LEU A 97 2.36 -20.69 16.21
C LEU A 97 3.73 -20.42 15.59
N VAL A 98 4.52 -19.51 16.16
CA VAL A 98 5.89 -19.25 15.73
C VAL A 98 6.74 -20.52 15.87
N ARG A 99 6.60 -21.27 16.96
CA ARG A 99 7.29 -22.57 17.10
C ARG A 99 6.86 -23.60 16.07
N VAL A 100 5.59 -23.59 15.65
CA VAL A 100 5.12 -24.44 14.54
C VAL A 100 5.87 -24.07 13.26
N VAL A 101 6.01 -22.78 12.97
CA VAL A 101 6.77 -22.28 11.81
C VAL A 101 8.26 -22.66 11.93
N GLU A 102 8.88 -22.51 13.09
CA GLU A 102 10.25 -22.94 13.35
C GLU A 102 10.44 -24.46 13.15
N GLY A 103 9.46 -25.26 13.56
CA GLY A 103 9.44 -26.71 13.31
C GLY A 103 9.39 -27.05 11.83
N LEU A 104 8.63 -26.31 11.02
CA LEU A 104 8.63 -26.45 9.56
C LEU A 104 9.97 -26.03 8.95
N MET A 105 10.60 -24.97 9.48
CA MET A 105 11.94 -24.57 9.04
C MET A 105 13.01 -25.62 9.34
N ALA A 106 12.86 -26.38 10.42
CA ALA A 106 13.74 -27.49 10.76
C ALA A 106 13.49 -28.76 9.92
N ASN A 107 12.37 -28.85 9.21
CA ASN A 107 12.05 -30.00 8.36
C ASN A 107 12.96 -30.05 7.13
N VAL A 108 13.55 -31.22 6.88
CA VAL A 108 14.51 -31.45 5.78
C VAL A 108 13.85 -31.41 4.39
N LEU A 109 12.54 -31.67 4.31
CA LEU A 109 11.76 -31.68 3.07
C LEU A 109 11.33 -30.27 2.64
N VAL A 110 11.45 -29.26 3.50
CA VAL A 110 11.13 -27.87 3.15
C VAL A 110 12.29 -27.25 2.39
N GLU A 111 12.00 -26.68 1.22
CA GLU A 111 12.99 -26.02 0.37
C GLU A 111 13.61 -24.80 1.05
N ARG A 112 14.84 -24.47 0.67
CA ARG A 112 15.62 -23.37 1.26
C ARG A 112 14.88 -22.03 1.13
N ASP A 113 14.35 -21.72 -0.05
CA ASP A 113 13.69 -20.43 -0.32
C ASP A 113 12.44 -20.26 0.56
N ILE A 114 11.69 -21.35 0.79
CA ILE A 114 10.56 -21.37 1.71
C ILE A 114 11.03 -21.11 3.15
N LYS A 115 12.16 -21.71 3.58
CA LYS A 115 12.73 -21.45 4.91
C LYS A 115 13.12 -19.98 5.11
N GLU A 116 13.64 -19.33 4.07
CA GLU A 116 13.97 -17.91 4.12
C GLU A 116 12.70 -17.04 4.30
N LEU A 117 11.59 -17.39 3.63
CA LEU A 117 10.29 -16.73 3.84
C LEU A 117 9.71 -16.98 5.24
N LEU A 118 9.77 -18.23 5.73
CA LEU A 118 9.31 -18.57 7.07
C LEU A 118 10.13 -17.86 8.15
N LYS A 119 11.43 -17.65 7.92
CA LYS A 119 12.28 -16.87 8.81
C LYS A 119 11.80 -15.42 8.93
N ILE A 120 11.31 -14.81 7.86
CA ILE A 120 10.72 -13.47 7.90
C ILE A 120 9.47 -13.49 8.79
N VAL A 121 8.59 -14.49 8.66
CA VAL A 121 7.38 -14.62 9.50
C VAL A 121 7.76 -14.73 10.99
N VAL A 122 8.71 -15.60 11.33
CA VAL A 122 9.21 -15.76 12.71
C VAL A 122 9.78 -14.45 13.25
N ASP A 123 10.51 -13.70 12.43
CA ASP A 123 11.14 -12.46 12.85
C ASP A 123 10.12 -11.30 12.98
N LEU A 124 9.07 -11.27 12.16
CA LEU A 124 7.95 -10.32 12.28
C LEU A 124 7.10 -10.55 13.55
N GLU A 125 7.04 -11.78 14.04
CA GLU A 125 6.30 -12.16 15.25
C GLU A 125 7.16 -12.10 16.53
N SER A 126 8.41 -11.63 16.44
CA SER A 126 9.37 -11.69 17.55
C SER A 126 9.04 -10.77 18.73
N TRP A 127 9.36 -11.20 19.95
CA TRP A 127 9.13 -10.45 21.19
C TRP A 127 10.44 -10.28 21.96
N ASP A 128 10.58 -9.17 22.67
CA ASP A 128 11.75 -8.88 23.47
C ASP A 128 11.84 -9.88 24.63
N ARG A 129 13.02 -10.51 24.76
CA ARG A 129 13.29 -11.51 25.79
C ARG A 129 13.61 -10.90 27.16
N SER A 130 14.09 -9.66 27.16
CA SER A 130 14.42 -8.87 28.36
C SER A 130 13.20 -8.09 28.88
N ARG A 131 12.30 -7.68 27.98
CA ARG A 131 11.09 -6.92 28.27
C ARG A 131 9.85 -7.75 27.96
N ILE A 132 9.40 -8.47 28.99
CA ILE A 132 8.19 -9.28 28.94
C ILE A 132 7.02 -8.32 28.66
N ASP A 133 6.51 -8.36 27.43
CA ASP A 133 5.34 -7.63 26.89
C ASP A 133 5.67 -6.55 25.85
N GLU A 134 6.94 -6.43 25.45
CA GLU A 134 7.32 -5.58 24.33
C GLU A 134 7.68 -6.41 23.08
N PRO A 135 7.18 -6.03 21.89
CA PRO A 135 7.70 -6.53 20.62
C PRO A 135 9.21 -6.31 20.50
N ASP A 136 9.93 -7.25 19.87
CA ASP A 136 11.33 -7.04 19.49
C ASP A 136 11.36 -6.12 18.27
N HIS A 137 11.37 -4.81 18.52
CA HIS A 137 11.24 -3.79 17.48
C HIS A 137 12.37 -3.88 16.46
N ASP A 138 13.60 -4.16 16.89
CA ASP A 138 14.77 -4.22 16.02
C ASP A 138 14.68 -5.42 15.07
N ARG A 139 14.34 -6.60 15.60
CA ARG A 139 14.22 -7.82 14.79
C ARG A 139 13.04 -7.75 13.82
N ARG A 140 11.91 -7.20 14.27
CA ARG A 140 10.75 -6.96 13.38
C ARG A 140 11.08 -5.97 12.29
N HIS A 141 11.74 -4.85 12.61
CA HIS A 141 12.14 -3.85 11.63
C HIS A 141 13.13 -4.42 10.59
N ALA A 142 14.11 -5.22 11.03
CA ALA A 142 15.01 -5.94 10.13
C ALA A 142 14.27 -6.93 9.21
N ALA A 143 13.23 -7.61 9.72
CA ALA A 143 12.37 -8.47 8.91
C ALA A 143 11.58 -7.69 7.85
N TYR A 144 11.01 -6.53 8.21
CA TYR A 144 10.36 -5.63 7.26
C TYR A 144 11.32 -5.16 6.16
N ASN A 145 12.56 -4.81 6.50
CA ASN A 145 13.55 -4.38 5.51
C ASN A 145 13.89 -5.50 4.52
N ARG A 146 14.11 -6.73 5.00
CA ARG A 146 14.34 -7.89 4.11
C ARG A 146 13.15 -8.19 3.20
N LEU A 147 11.92 -8.04 3.71
CA LEU A 147 10.71 -8.22 2.91
C LEU A 147 10.63 -7.15 1.80
N ASN A 148 10.99 -5.90 2.11
CA ASN A 148 11.03 -4.81 1.12
C ASN A 148 12.12 -4.98 0.05
N GLU A 149 13.23 -5.64 0.38
CA GLU A 149 14.32 -5.94 -0.55
C GLU A 149 14.05 -7.17 -1.42
N THR A 150 12.99 -7.93 -1.12
CA THR A 150 12.65 -9.16 -1.83
C THR A 150 12.25 -8.86 -3.28
N LYS A 151 12.95 -9.50 -4.23
CA LYS A 151 12.71 -9.33 -5.68
C LYS A 151 11.70 -10.31 -6.26
N ASP A 152 11.18 -11.22 -5.46
CA ASP A 152 10.20 -12.23 -5.87
C ASP A 152 8.95 -11.57 -6.47
N ILE A 153 8.66 -11.90 -7.73
CA ILE A 153 7.52 -11.36 -8.46
C ILE A 153 6.21 -11.97 -7.95
N SER A 154 6.22 -13.26 -7.60
CA SER A 154 5.05 -13.99 -7.12
C SER A 154 4.58 -13.48 -5.76
N LEU A 155 5.51 -13.18 -4.86
CA LEU A 155 5.21 -12.62 -3.54
C LEU A 155 4.61 -11.21 -3.68
N ARG A 156 5.17 -10.38 -4.56
CA ARG A 156 4.65 -9.04 -4.84
C ARG A 156 3.25 -9.08 -5.45
N ALA A 157 3.02 -9.94 -6.44
CA ALA A 157 1.72 -10.13 -7.06
C ALA A 157 0.67 -10.63 -6.03
N SER A 158 1.07 -11.57 -5.16
CA SER A 158 0.21 -12.08 -4.10
C SER A 158 -0.13 -11.01 -3.07
N SER A 159 0.84 -10.18 -2.66
CA SER A 159 0.63 -9.07 -1.73
C SER A 159 -0.38 -8.05 -2.28
N GLY A 160 -0.23 -7.63 -3.54
CA GLY A 160 -1.20 -6.75 -4.20
C GLY A 160 -2.59 -7.38 -4.29
N SER A 161 -2.68 -8.66 -4.67
CA SER A 161 -3.95 -9.40 -4.69
C SER A 161 -4.61 -9.49 -3.32
N ASN A 162 -3.84 -9.71 -2.26
CA ASN A 162 -4.33 -9.78 -0.89
C ASN A 162 -4.88 -8.43 -0.42
N LEU A 163 -4.18 -7.33 -0.71
CA LEU A 163 -4.65 -5.98 -0.39
C LEU A 163 -5.97 -5.66 -1.12
N ARG A 164 -6.07 -5.99 -2.42
CA ARG A 164 -7.30 -5.85 -3.18
C ARG A 164 -8.45 -6.71 -2.62
N SER A 165 -8.16 -7.94 -2.22
CA SER A 165 -9.14 -8.83 -1.58
C SER A 165 -9.61 -8.26 -0.24
N LEU A 166 -8.72 -7.65 0.53
CA LEU A 166 -9.05 -6.98 1.79
C LEU A 166 -9.94 -5.76 1.56
N ILE A 167 -9.68 -4.96 0.52
CA ILE A 167 -10.54 -3.84 0.12
C ILE A 167 -11.96 -4.33 -0.22
N GLN A 168 -12.07 -5.41 -1.01
CA GLN A 168 -13.38 -6.00 -1.36
C GLN A 168 -14.11 -6.60 -0.17
N TYR A 169 -13.38 -7.26 0.74
CA TYR A 169 -13.96 -7.77 1.97
C TYR A 169 -14.49 -6.62 2.82
N PHE A 170 -13.67 -5.59 3.03
CA PHE A 170 -14.03 -4.43 3.83
C PHE A 170 -15.22 -3.67 3.24
N SER A 171 -15.33 -3.56 1.91
CA SER A 171 -16.47 -2.91 1.26
C SER A 171 -17.79 -3.67 1.44
N ARG A 172 -17.74 -5.00 1.62
CA ARG A 172 -18.93 -5.85 1.85
C ARG A 172 -19.25 -6.09 3.32
N ALA A 173 -18.29 -5.86 4.20
CA ALA A 173 -18.45 -6.09 5.63
C ALA A 173 -19.50 -5.14 6.23
N ALA A 174 -20.32 -5.67 7.13
CA ALA A 174 -21.41 -4.97 7.79
C ALA A 174 -20.91 -4.13 8.98
N TYR A 175 -20.04 -3.17 8.70
CA TYR A 175 -19.62 -2.13 9.65
C TYR A 175 -20.59 -0.95 9.62
N GLU A 176 -20.60 -0.15 10.70
CA GLU A 176 -21.29 1.14 10.69
C GLU A 176 -20.67 2.06 9.63
N GLU A 177 -21.50 2.79 8.88
CA GLU A 177 -21.04 3.64 7.77
C GLU A 177 -20.01 4.69 8.23
N THR A 178 -20.18 5.25 9.42
CA THR A 178 -19.25 6.25 9.99
C THR A 178 -17.87 5.64 10.24
N GLU A 179 -17.80 4.43 10.82
CA GLU A 179 -16.55 3.71 11.06
C GLU A 179 -15.89 3.29 9.74
N LYS A 180 -16.71 2.86 8.78
CA LYS A 180 -16.27 2.45 7.46
C LYS A 180 -15.62 3.61 6.71
N LEU A 181 -16.24 4.78 6.73
CA LEU A 181 -15.72 6.02 6.15
C LEU A 181 -14.47 6.51 6.87
N ARG A 182 -14.41 6.41 8.20
CA ARG A 182 -13.22 6.75 8.98
C ARG A 182 -12.03 5.91 8.56
N PHE A 183 -12.19 4.58 8.56
CA PHE A 183 -11.12 3.64 8.19
C PHE A 183 -10.72 3.75 6.71
N LEU A 184 -11.69 3.93 5.81
CA LEU A 184 -11.42 4.20 4.39
C LEU A 184 -10.50 5.42 4.22
N ASN A 185 -10.78 6.50 4.95
CA ASN A 185 -10.03 7.74 4.86
C ASN A 185 -8.66 7.69 5.56
N SER A 186 -8.59 7.11 6.76
CA SER A 186 -7.36 7.07 7.56
C SER A 186 -6.39 5.99 7.13
N GLU A 187 -6.89 4.84 6.67
CA GLU A 187 -6.05 3.67 6.35
C GLU A 187 -5.96 3.44 4.84
N LEU A 188 -7.08 3.08 4.19
CA LEU A 188 -7.04 2.57 2.81
C LEU A 188 -6.61 3.64 1.79
N ILE A 189 -7.16 4.85 1.89
CA ILE A 189 -6.75 5.98 1.06
C ILE A 189 -5.33 6.43 1.43
N HIS A 190 -4.92 6.29 2.69
CA HIS A 190 -3.57 6.65 3.11
C HIS A 190 -2.52 5.73 2.48
N VAL A 191 -2.80 4.43 2.36
CA VAL A 191 -1.93 3.48 1.64
C VAL A 191 -1.66 3.94 0.21
N TYR A 192 -2.70 4.40 -0.50
CA TYR A 192 -2.54 5.00 -1.82
C TYR A 192 -1.60 6.22 -1.79
N VAL A 193 -1.89 7.19 -0.92
CA VAL A 193 -1.14 8.45 -0.84
C VAL A 193 0.34 8.22 -0.54
N VAL A 194 0.66 7.29 0.36
CA VAL A 194 2.04 6.93 0.69
C VAL A 194 2.68 6.16 -0.45
N GLY A 195 1.98 5.18 -1.03
CA GLY A 195 2.50 4.34 -2.10
C GLY A 195 2.84 5.12 -3.37
N MET A 196 2.09 6.17 -3.70
CA MET A 196 2.39 7.04 -4.83
C MET A 196 3.69 7.84 -4.68
N ARG A 197 4.21 8.00 -3.46
CA ARG A 197 5.53 8.63 -3.20
C ARG A 197 6.70 7.67 -3.38
N SER A 198 6.43 6.38 -3.56
CA SER A 198 7.47 5.37 -3.76
C SER A 198 8.24 5.64 -5.05
N GLN A 199 9.56 5.45 -5.02
CA GLN A 199 10.39 5.48 -6.23
C GLN A 199 10.20 4.22 -7.08
N ASN A 200 9.70 3.14 -6.49
CA ASN A 200 9.42 1.89 -7.19
C ASN A 200 8.12 1.99 -7.98
N GLU A 201 8.24 1.96 -9.31
CA GLU A 201 7.11 2.03 -10.24
C GLU A 201 6.07 0.94 -10.01
N ILE A 202 6.50 -0.28 -9.70
CA ILE A 202 5.61 -1.42 -9.46
C ILE A 202 4.71 -1.17 -8.24
N VAL A 203 5.24 -0.48 -7.21
CA VAL A 203 4.45 -0.08 -6.03
C VAL A 203 3.41 0.95 -6.43
N ARG A 204 3.79 1.97 -7.21
CA ARG A 204 2.85 2.99 -7.69
C ARG A 204 1.75 2.37 -8.56
N GLU A 205 2.10 1.47 -9.48
CA GLU A 205 1.13 0.76 -10.32
C GLU A 205 0.13 -0.05 -9.50
N GLU A 206 0.59 -0.77 -8.48
CA GLU A 206 -0.32 -1.54 -7.61
C GLU A 206 -1.22 -0.61 -6.78
N CYS A 207 -0.73 0.56 -6.36
CA CYS A 207 -1.54 1.58 -5.69
C CYS A 207 -2.63 2.13 -6.60
N VAL A 208 -2.33 2.38 -7.88
CA VAL A 208 -3.33 2.83 -8.87
C VAL A 208 -4.40 1.75 -9.07
N LYS A 209 -4.03 0.47 -9.14
CA LYS A 209 -4.99 -0.64 -9.21
C LYS A 209 -5.87 -0.73 -7.96
N CYS A 210 -5.29 -0.51 -6.78
CA CYS A 210 -6.05 -0.43 -5.53
C CYS A 210 -6.99 0.77 -5.52
N LEU A 211 -6.57 1.94 -6.01
CA LEU A 211 -7.42 3.11 -6.14
C LEU A 211 -8.61 2.85 -7.08
N ALA A 212 -8.37 2.23 -8.23
CA ALA A 212 -9.44 1.84 -9.14
C ALA A 212 -10.48 0.98 -8.40
N LEU A 213 -10.03 -0.04 -7.68
CA LEU A 213 -10.92 -0.90 -6.89
C LEU A 213 -11.65 -0.15 -5.76
N LEU A 214 -11.01 0.83 -5.12
CA LEU A 214 -11.66 1.70 -4.13
C LEU A 214 -12.78 2.53 -4.78
N VAL A 215 -12.56 3.05 -5.99
CA VAL A 215 -13.57 3.78 -6.76
C VAL A 215 -14.79 2.89 -7.05
N ASP A 216 -14.59 1.61 -7.38
CA ASP A 216 -15.69 0.67 -7.61
C ASP A 216 -16.43 0.29 -6.32
N CYS A 217 -15.68 0.12 -5.22
CA CYS A 217 -16.22 -0.37 -3.97
C CYS A 217 -16.93 0.71 -3.14
N PHE A 218 -16.61 1.99 -3.37
CA PHE A 218 -17.10 3.13 -2.57
C PHE A 218 -17.61 4.28 -3.47
N PRO A 219 -18.64 4.04 -4.29
CA PRO A 219 -19.11 5.00 -5.30
C PRO A 219 -19.72 6.27 -4.69
N ASP A 220 -20.19 6.22 -3.45
CA ASP A 220 -20.79 7.37 -2.76
C ASP A 220 -19.77 8.22 -2.00
N HIS A 221 -18.51 7.78 -1.92
CA HIS A 221 -17.48 8.54 -1.21
C HIS A 221 -17.19 9.87 -1.93
N PRO A 222 -17.20 11.04 -1.24
CA PRO A 222 -17.17 12.36 -1.87
C PRO A 222 -16.01 12.62 -2.86
N GLN A 223 -14.85 12.04 -2.58
CA GLN A 223 -13.67 12.17 -3.44
C GLN A 223 -13.60 11.07 -4.50
N LEU A 224 -14.00 9.84 -4.18
CA LEU A 224 -13.84 8.70 -5.10
C LEU A 224 -14.90 8.72 -6.20
N LYS A 225 -16.11 9.22 -5.88
CA LYS A 225 -17.19 9.43 -6.84
C LYS A 225 -16.77 10.29 -8.04
N GLN A 226 -15.91 11.28 -7.81
CA GLN A 226 -15.38 12.16 -8.87
C GLN A 226 -14.45 11.41 -9.84
N LEU A 227 -13.86 10.29 -9.40
CA LEU A 227 -12.99 9.45 -10.22
C LEU A 227 -13.76 8.34 -10.96
N SER A 228 -15.01 8.05 -10.57
CA SER A 228 -15.85 7.03 -11.21
C SER A 228 -16.02 7.21 -12.72
N PRO A 229 -16.16 8.43 -13.28
CA PRO A 229 -16.23 8.64 -14.74
C PRO A 229 -14.98 8.20 -15.51
N LEU A 230 -13.85 8.01 -14.82
CA LEU A 230 -12.59 7.55 -15.43
C LEU A 230 -12.55 6.02 -15.58
N ARG A 231 -13.51 5.29 -14.98
CA ARG A 231 -13.67 3.85 -15.14
C ARG A 231 -14.40 3.52 -16.44
N ASN A 232 -14.00 2.42 -17.06
CA ASN A 232 -14.69 1.89 -18.23
C ASN A 232 -14.70 0.36 -18.22
N SER A 233 -15.74 -0.23 -18.81
CA SER A 233 -15.81 -1.68 -19.02
C SER A 233 -14.84 -2.15 -20.11
N ASP A 234 -14.52 -1.28 -21.07
CA ASP A 234 -13.47 -1.52 -22.05
C ASP A 234 -12.10 -1.18 -21.46
N GLU A 235 -11.23 -2.18 -21.33
CA GLU A 235 -9.88 -2.04 -20.78
C GLU A 235 -9.01 -1.09 -21.59
N ASP A 236 -9.27 -0.91 -22.89
CA ASP A 236 -8.54 0.03 -23.76
C ASP A 236 -8.99 1.47 -23.57
N VAL A 237 -10.11 1.67 -22.87
CA VAL A 237 -10.67 2.98 -22.55
C VAL A 237 -10.47 3.37 -21.09
N ASP A 238 -10.47 2.40 -20.18
CA ASP A 238 -10.33 2.61 -18.74
C ASP A 238 -9.02 3.35 -18.39
N PHE A 239 -9.14 4.46 -17.68
CA PHE A 239 -8.00 5.32 -17.37
C PHE A 239 -6.96 4.59 -16.50
N PHE A 240 -7.39 3.85 -15.47
CA PHE A 240 -6.50 3.25 -14.48
C PHE A 240 -5.71 2.06 -15.06
N ASN A 241 -6.35 1.30 -15.95
CA ASN A 241 -5.66 0.26 -16.73
C ASN A 241 -4.62 0.87 -17.68
N ASN A 242 -4.97 1.94 -18.39
CA ASN A 242 -4.08 2.52 -19.39
C ASN A 242 -2.93 3.33 -18.79
N ILE A 243 -3.12 4.03 -17.66
CA ILE A 243 -2.05 4.80 -16.99
C ILE A 243 -0.99 3.92 -16.34
N THR A 244 -1.31 2.65 -16.05
CA THR A 244 -0.36 1.66 -15.52
C THR A 244 0.20 0.71 -16.58
N HIS A 245 -0.24 0.83 -17.84
CA HIS A 245 0.09 -0.12 -18.89
C HIS A 245 1.59 -0.13 -19.25
N ILE A 246 2.20 -1.30 -19.50
CA ILE A 246 3.63 -1.42 -19.84
C ILE A 246 4.06 -0.58 -21.07
N GLN A 247 3.14 -0.36 -22.01
CA GLN A 247 3.35 0.49 -23.18
C GLN A 247 3.11 1.98 -22.88
N LEU A 248 4.14 2.80 -23.03
CA LEU A 248 4.12 4.24 -22.73
C LEU A 248 3.06 5.03 -23.53
N HIS A 249 2.82 4.68 -24.80
CA HIS A 249 1.82 5.36 -25.62
C HIS A 249 0.37 5.17 -25.11
N ARG A 250 0.08 4.07 -24.40
CA ARG A 250 -1.23 3.88 -23.74
C ARG A 250 -1.39 4.82 -22.56
N ARG A 251 -0.34 4.95 -21.74
CA ARG A 251 -0.29 5.91 -20.64
C ARG A 251 -0.47 7.34 -21.15
N GLN A 252 0.21 7.69 -22.25
CA GLN A 252 0.12 9.01 -22.88
C GLN A 252 -1.32 9.31 -23.30
N ARG A 253 -1.95 8.40 -24.07
CA ARG A 253 -3.33 8.56 -24.52
C ARG A 253 -4.33 8.65 -23.35
N ALA A 254 -4.08 7.94 -22.25
CA ALA A 254 -4.94 8.01 -21.06
C ALA A 254 -4.92 9.41 -20.44
N ILE A 255 -3.74 10.01 -20.28
CA ILE A 255 -3.61 11.38 -19.74
C ILE A 255 -4.19 12.39 -20.73
N HIS A 256 -3.88 12.24 -22.02
CA HIS A 256 -4.40 13.12 -23.07
C HIS A 256 -5.93 13.18 -23.06
N ARG A 257 -6.57 12.00 -23.07
CA ARG A 257 -8.03 11.89 -23.01
C ARG A 257 -8.60 12.49 -21.73
N LEU A 258 -7.96 12.26 -20.59
CA LEU A 258 -8.37 12.86 -19.32
C LEU A 258 -8.38 14.39 -19.41
N VAL A 259 -7.29 15.00 -19.89
CA VAL A 259 -7.20 16.46 -20.03
C VAL A 259 -8.23 17.00 -21.02
N GLU A 260 -8.45 16.31 -22.14
CA GLU A 260 -9.49 16.67 -23.11
C GLU A 260 -10.89 16.64 -22.47
N GLN A 261 -11.21 15.58 -21.71
CA GLN A 261 -12.51 15.43 -21.04
C GLN A 261 -12.72 16.48 -19.95
N LEU A 262 -11.67 16.82 -19.21
CA LEU A 262 -11.67 17.88 -18.20
C LEU A 262 -11.86 19.26 -18.82
N SER A 263 -11.16 19.54 -19.93
CA SER A 263 -11.21 20.83 -20.63
C SER A 263 -12.53 21.07 -21.38
N THR A 264 -13.17 19.98 -21.81
CA THR A 264 -14.49 20.02 -22.47
C THR A 264 -15.66 19.84 -21.49
N GLU A 265 -15.39 19.85 -20.18
CA GLU A 265 -16.37 19.66 -19.10
C GLU A 265 -17.19 18.35 -19.20
N LYS A 266 -16.75 17.39 -20.02
CA LYS A 266 -17.35 16.04 -20.08
C LYS A 266 -17.18 15.30 -18.76
N VAL A 267 -16.10 15.60 -18.04
CA VAL A 267 -15.80 15.07 -16.71
C VAL A 267 -15.44 16.24 -15.81
N VAL A 268 -16.00 16.27 -14.60
CA VAL A 268 -15.76 17.33 -13.61
C VAL A 268 -15.07 16.72 -12.39
N ILE A 269 -13.84 17.15 -12.12
CA ILE A 269 -13.04 16.72 -10.97
C ILE A 269 -12.48 17.97 -10.29
N GLY A 270 -12.74 18.11 -8.99
CA GLY A 270 -12.26 19.24 -8.22
C GLY A 270 -10.74 19.19 -7.98
N PHE A 271 -10.14 20.37 -7.76
CA PHE A 271 -8.70 20.53 -7.50
C PHE A 271 -8.16 19.52 -6.47
N ASP A 272 -8.85 19.34 -5.34
CA ASP A 272 -8.34 18.51 -4.25
C ASP A 272 -8.26 17.03 -4.66
N VAL A 273 -9.15 16.57 -5.53
CA VAL A 273 -9.13 15.19 -6.06
C VAL A 273 -8.05 15.06 -7.13
N LEU A 274 -7.93 16.01 -8.07
CA LEU A 274 -6.86 16.02 -9.07
C LEU A 274 -5.47 16.01 -8.39
N ASN A 275 -5.26 16.92 -7.44
CA ASN A 275 -3.97 17.10 -6.77
C ASN A 275 -3.62 15.92 -5.85
N LYS A 276 -4.60 15.31 -5.17
CA LYS A 276 -4.37 14.16 -4.28
C LYS A 276 -4.19 12.86 -5.03
N TYR A 277 -4.96 12.63 -6.10
CA TYR A 277 -5.01 11.34 -6.77
C TYR A 277 -4.29 11.34 -8.12
N LEU A 278 -4.51 12.31 -9.01
CA LEU A 278 -4.03 12.20 -10.40
C LEU A 278 -2.64 12.81 -10.60
N ILE A 279 -2.35 13.97 -9.99
CA ILE A 279 -1.02 14.62 -10.10
C ILE A 279 0.13 13.70 -9.64
N PRO A 280 0.04 12.95 -8.53
CA PRO A 280 1.10 12.04 -8.12
C PRO A 280 1.41 10.94 -9.15
N MET A 281 0.47 10.58 -10.02
CA MET A 281 0.69 9.57 -11.07
C MET A 281 1.61 10.09 -12.18
N VAL A 282 1.56 11.41 -12.46
CA VAL A 282 2.36 12.03 -13.53
C VAL A 282 3.67 12.66 -13.04
N LEU A 283 3.78 12.90 -11.73
CA LEU A 283 4.95 13.54 -11.11
C LEU A 283 6.30 12.90 -11.49
N PRO A 284 6.45 11.56 -11.57
CA PRO A 284 7.71 10.95 -12.02
C PRO A 284 8.12 11.31 -13.44
N TYR A 285 7.16 11.62 -14.32
CA TYR A 285 7.42 12.03 -15.71
C TYR A 285 7.68 13.53 -15.84
N LEU A 286 7.17 14.33 -14.90
CA LEU A 286 7.44 15.78 -14.86
C LEU A 286 8.90 16.07 -14.54
N ALA A 287 9.50 15.29 -13.65
CA ALA A 287 10.88 15.45 -13.20
C ALA A 287 11.92 14.80 -14.15
N ASN A 288 11.49 14.17 -15.25
CA ASN A 288 12.36 13.39 -16.14
C ASN A 288 12.49 14.07 -17.52
N THR A 289 13.72 14.20 -18.03
CA THR A 289 14.05 14.79 -19.34
C THR A 289 14.46 13.76 -20.40
N GLU A 290 14.34 12.46 -20.13
CA GLU A 290 14.65 11.40 -21.08
C GLU A 290 13.75 11.47 -22.32
N SER A 291 14.35 11.39 -23.51
CA SER A 291 13.65 11.51 -24.80
C SER A 291 12.46 10.54 -24.92
N LYS A 292 12.62 9.29 -24.47
CA LYS A 292 11.55 8.26 -24.53
C LYS A 292 10.33 8.59 -23.65
N LEU A 293 10.47 9.48 -22.67
CA LEU A 293 9.38 9.92 -21.78
C LEU A 293 8.85 11.31 -22.14
N SER A 294 9.40 11.98 -23.16
CA SER A 294 9.04 13.37 -23.48
C SER A 294 7.54 13.53 -23.71
N ALA A 295 6.93 12.68 -24.52
CA ALA A 295 5.49 12.75 -24.81
C ALA A 295 4.63 12.54 -23.55
N LEU A 296 5.04 11.66 -22.64
CA LEU A 296 4.37 11.48 -21.35
C LEU A 296 4.56 12.68 -20.42
N SER A 297 5.75 13.27 -20.45
CA SER A 297 6.09 14.48 -19.71
C SER A 297 5.21 15.65 -20.19
N ASP A 298 5.02 15.80 -21.49
CA ASP A 298 4.14 16.82 -22.09
C ASP A 298 2.68 16.64 -21.64
N GLU A 299 2.13 15.43 -21.72
CA GLU A 299 0.76 15.19 -21.22
C GLU A 299 0.63 15.41 -19.70
N GLY A 300 1.66 15.03 -18.93
CA GLY A 300 1.71 15.31 -17.50
C GLY A 300 1.70 16.81 -17.19
N LEU A 301 2.44 17.62 -17.97
CA LEU A 301 2.45 19.08 -17.86
C LEU A 301 1.08 19.66 -18.20
N SER A 302 0.41 19.15 -19.23
CA SER A 302 -0.97 19.54 -19.57
C SER A 302 -1.95 19.28 -18.43
N LEU A 303 -1.85 18.12 -17.77
CA LEU A 303 -2.68 17.81 -16.60
C LEU A 303 -2.38 18.73 -15.41
N LEU A 304 -1.10 19.02 -15.17
CA LEU A 304 -0.71 19.97 -14.12
C LEU A 304 -1.22 21.38 -14.41
N ASN A 305 -1.07 21.86 -15.65
CA ASN A 305 -1.54 23.16 -16.10
C ASN A 305 -3.06 23.29 -15.87
N TYR A 306 -3.86 22.33 -16.34
CA TYR A 306 -5.30 22.31 -16.08
C TYR A 306 -5.61 22.36 -14.58
N THR A 307 -4.93 21.52 -13.79
CA THR A 307 -5.15 21.46 -12.33
C THR A 307 -4.83 22.79 -11.65
N MET A 308 -3.76 23.48 -12.08
CA MET A 308 -3.43 24.81 -11.57
C MET A 308 -4.39 25.88 -12.06
N GLY A 309 -4.97 25.72 -13.27
CA GLY A 309 -5.94 26.63 -13.86
C GLY A 309 -7.28 26.68 -13.12
N ILE A 310 -7.58 25.68 -12.30
CA ILE A 310 -8.77 25.66 -11.40
C ILE A 310 -8.40 25.86 -9.93
N ALA A 311 -7.13 26.10 -9.61
CA ALA A 311 -6.67 26.24 -8.24
C ALA A 311 -7.10 27.59 -7.63
N SER A 312 -7.33 27.62 -6.33
CA SER A 312 -7.38 28.89 -5.58
C SER A 312 -5.96 29.46 -5.43
N TRP A 313 -5.82 30.79 -5.34
CA TRP A 313 -4.52 31.46 -5.18
C TRP A 313 -3.58 30.82 -4.13
N PRO A 314 -4.01 30.50 -2.89
CA PRO A 314 -3.12 29.89 -1.90
C PRO A 314 -2.54 28.53 -2.33
N LYS A 315 -3.34 27.73 -3.03
CA LYS A 315 -2.95 26.39 -3.52
C LYS A 315 -1.99 26.52 -4.71
N TYR A 316 -2.29 27.44 -5.63
CA TYR A 316 -1.44 27.77 -6.77
C TYR A 316 -0.07 28.27 -6.33
N VAL A 317 -0.04 29.31 -5.49
CA VAL A 317 1.22 29.94 -5.06
C VAL A 317 2.06 28.97 -4.24
N SER A 318 1.44 28.09 -3.44
CA SER A 318 2.15 27.03 -2.72
C SER A 318 2.84 26.05 -3.68
N CYS A 319 2.20 25.69 -4.79
CA CYS A 319 2.79 24.83 -5.82
C CYS A 319 3.98 25.54 -6.49
N LEU A 320 3.77 26.78 -6.94
CA LEU A 320 4.79 27.60 -7.59
C LEU A 320 6.01 27.81 -6.68
N ASP A 321 5.79 28.18 -5.42
CA ASP A 321 6.87 28.37 -4.43
C ASP A 321 7.65 27.07 -4.18
N SER A 322 7.00 25.91 -4.20
CA SER A 322 7.68 24.62 -4.04
C SER A 322 8.63 24.34 -5.21
N TRP A 323 8.20 24.59 -6.44
CA TRP A 323 9.03 24.37 -7.63
C TRP A 323 10.14 25.42 -7.79
N LEU A 324 9.89 26.68 -7.43
CA LEU A 324 10.93 27.70 -7.38
C LEU A 324 12.03 27.35 -6.37
N LYS A 325 11.64 26.88 -5.17
CA LYS A 325 12.62 26.40 -4.17
C LYS A 325 13.40 25.17 -4.63
N HIS A 326 12.80 24.33 -5.48
CA HIS A 326 13.47 23.18 -6.06
C HIS A 326 14.52 23.61 -7.10
N LEU A 327 14.19 24.62 -7.91
CA LEU A 327 15.11 25.21 -8.89
C LEU A 327 16.38 25.76 -8.24
N ASP A 328 16.27 26.36 -7.05
CA ASP A 328 17.42 26.88 -6.29
C ASP A 328 18.37 25.78 -5.77
N LYS A 329 17.92 24.52 -5.69
CA LYS A 329 18.65 23.42 -5.01
C LYS A 329 19.25 22.37 -5.93
N SER A 330 18.69 22.15 -7.12
CA SER A 330 19.12 21.08 -8.02
C SER A 330 19.81 21.62 -9.27
N GLU A 331 21.11 21.36 -9.43
CA GLU A 331 21.80 21.55 -10.72
C GLU A 331 21.36 20.48 -11.73
N ASP A 332 21.18 19.25 -11.27
CA ASP A 332 20.62 18.16 -12.06
C ASP A 332 19.12 18.35 -12.26
N ASN A 333 18.63 18.25 -13.51
CA ASN A 333 17.23 18.40 -13.92
C ASN A 333 16.62 19.83 -13.86
N GLN A 334 17.44 20.89 -13.90
CA GLN A 334 16.94 22.28 -14.04
C GLN A 334 15.95 22.44 -15.21
N LYS A 335 16.23 21.82 -16.37
CA LYS A 335 15.35 21.89 -17.55
C LYS A 335 13.94 21.34 -17.29
N ALA A 336 13.81 20.21 -16.58
CA ALA A 336 12.51 19.65 -16.21
C ALA A 336 11.79 20.59 -15.24
N THR A 337 12.49 21.07 -14.22
CA THR A 337 11.95 22.01 -13.22
C THR A 337 11.42 23.29 -13.89
N ILE A 338 12.16 23.85 -14.85
CA ILE A 338 11.74 25.03 -15.62
C ILE A 338 10.47 24.73 -16.42
N ARG A 339 10.37 23.58 -17.11
CA ARG A 339 9.15 23.21 -17.86
C ARG A 339 7.93 23.13 -16.95
N VAL A 340 8.09 22.58 -15.74
CA VAL A 340 7.02 22.54 -14.74
C VAL A 340 6.61 23.95 -14.30
N ILE A 341 7.59 24.81 -13.98
CA ILE A 341 7.31 26.21 -13.61
C ILE A 341 6.57 26.94 -14.74
N VAL A 342 7.00 26.77 -16.00
CA VAL A 342 6.33 27.36 -17.16
C VAL A 342 4.88 26.89 -17.25
N ALA A 343 4.61 25.58 -17.15
CA ALA A 343 3.25 25.05 -17.17
C ALA A 343 2.36 25.60 -16.03
N VAL A 344 2.92 25.81 -14.84
CA VAL A 344 2.21 26.45 -13.71
C VAL A 344 1.95 27.94 -14.00
N VAL A 345 2.92 28.67 -14.54
CA VAL A 345 2.79 30.09 -14.89
C VAL A 345 1.77 30.30 -16.00
N GLU A 346 1.74 29.44 -17.01
CA GLU A 346 0.75 29.46 -18.10
C GLU A 346 -0.69 29.25 -17.61
N ALA A 347 -0.87 28.62 -16.44
CA ALA A 347 -2.17 28.42 -15.80
C ALA A 347 -2.64 29.61 -14.93
N PHE A 348 -1.86 30.70 -14.88
CA PHE A 348 -2.20 31.88 -14.10
C PHE A 348 -3.45 32.58 -14.67
N HIS A 349 -4.46 32.76 -13.83
CA HIS A 349 -5.76 33.32 -14.22
C HIS A 349 -6.32 34.33 -13.21
N TYR A 350 -5.51 34.75 -12.23
CA TYR A 350 -5.98 35.62 -11.15
C TYR A 350 -5.91 37.10 -11.54
N ASP A 351 -6.85 37.88 -11.02
CA ASP A 351 -6.83 39.33 -11.14
C ASP A 351 -5.70 39.93 -10.26
N VAL A 352 -5.02 40.94 -10.78
CA VAL A 352 -3.83 41.55 -10.17
C VAL A 352 -4.07 43.04 -10.00
N ALA A 353 -3.76 43.56 -8.81
CA ALA A 353 -3.86 44.99 -8.53
C ALA A 353 -3.00 45.84 -9.48
N ASP A 354 -3.49 47.03 -9.80
CA ASP A 354 -2.69 48.05 -10.49
C ASP A 354 -1.53 48.53 -9.61
N VAL A 355 -0.50 49.11 -10.24
CA VAL A 355 0.65 49.65 -9.53
C VAL A 355 0.20 50.83 -8.65
N GLY A 356 0.39 50.70 -7.33
CA GLY A 356 0.01 51.72 -6.35
C GLY A 356 -1.40 51.59 -5.79
N GLU A 357 -2.21 50.65 -6.30
CA GLU A 357 -3.53 50.33 -5.72
C GLU A 357 -3.36 49.81 -4.27
N THR A 358 -4.16 50.33 -3.35
CA THR A 358 -4.15 49.92 -1.95
C THR A 358 -5.45 49.20 -1.61
N VAL A 359 -5.46 48.45 -0.50
CA VAL A 359 -6.67 47.78 -0.04
C VAL A 359 -7.73 48.84 0.26
N ASP A 360 -8.90 48.70 -0.36
CA ASP A 360 -10.04 49.58 -0.11
C ASP A 360 -10.59 49.40 1.31
N GLU A 361 -11.40 50.35 1.77
CA GLU A 361 -11.96 50.33 3.13
C GLU A 361 -12.86 49.10 3.39
N GLU A 362 -13.47 48.56 2.33
CA GLU A 362 -14.33 47.39 2.36
C GLU A 362 -13.57 46.06 2.20
N GLY A 363 -12.28 46.09 1.86
CA GLY A 363 -11.41 44.91 1.66
C GLY A 363 -11.72 44.08 0.42
N THR A 364 -12.52 44.58 -0.53
CA THR A 364 -12.98 43.83 -1.71
C THR A 364 -11.86 43.52 -2.70
N ASN A 365 -10.84 44.39 -2.78
CA ASN A 365 -9.68 44.22 -3.65
C ASN A 365 -8.47 43.58 -2.94
N ALA A 366 -8.60 43.19 -1.66
CA ALA A 366 -7.48 42.70 -0.85
C ALA A 366 -6.71 41.54 -1.52
N THR A 367 -7.44 40.60 -2.14
CA THR A 367 -6.84 39.43 -2.81
C THR A 367 -5.95 39.84 -3.98
N ARG A 368 -6.39 40.76 -4.87
CA ARG A 368 -5.57 41.19 -6.01
C ARG A 368 -4.34 41.98 -5.58
N VAL A 369 -4.43 42.71 -4.47
CA VAL A 369 -3.31 43.45 -3.86
C VAL A 369 -2.27 42.47 -3.31
N VAL A 370 -2.72 41.43 -2.59
CA VAL A 370 -1.83 40.36 -2.09
C VAL A 370 -1.14 39.63 -3.24
N ILE A 371 -1.87 39.32 -4.31
CA ILE A 371 -1.31 38.68 -5.51
C ILE A 371 -0.23 39.56 -6.14
N ARG A 372 -0.54 40.84 -6.41
CA ARG A 372 0.42 41.81 -6.95
C ARG A 372 1.68 41.88 -6.10
N ASP A 373 1.52 42.05 -4.79
CA ASP A 373 2.65 42.21 -3.88
C ASP A 373 3.54 40.95 -3.86
N LYS A 374 2.95 39.75 -3.85
CA LYS A 374 3.69 38.48 -3.93
C LYS A 374 4.42 38.33 -5.27
N LEU A 375 3.76 38.67 -6.38
CA LEU A 375 4.37 38.61 -7.71
C LEU A 375 5.59 39.54 -7.80
N ASN A 376 5.42 40.81 -7.40
CA ASN A 376 6.45 41.83 -7.53
C ASN A 376 7.61 41.66 -6.53
N ARG A 377 7.32 41.24 -5.30
CA ARG A 377 8.34 41.17 -4.23
C ARG A 377 9.08 39.84 -4.20
N GLU A 378 8.45 38.75 -4.64
CA GLU A 378 9.04 37.41 -4.46
C GLU A 378 9.16 36.63 -5.77
N VAL A 379 8.09 36.49 -6.55
CA VAL A 379 8.07 35.59 -7.72
C VAL A 379 8.91 36.13 -8.87
N LEU A 380 8.62 37.36 -9.32
CA LEU A 380 9.33 37.98 -10.45
C LEU A 380 10.82 38.15 -10.17
N PRO A 381 11.28 38.66 -9.01
CA PRO A 381 12.71 38.75 -8.72
C PRO A 381 13.43 37.41 -8.77
N ARG A 382 12.81 36.33 -8.28
CA ARG A 382 13.38 34.97 -8.35
C ARG A 382 13.49 34.47 -9.79
N LEU A 383 12.42 34.62 -10.58
CA LEU A 383 12.44 34.23 -11.99
C LEU A 383 13.48 35.02 -12.78
N THR A 384 13.57 36.34 -12.56
CA THR A 384 14.59 37.20 -13.19
C THR A 384 16.01 36.79 -12.79
N LYS A 385 16.23 36.45 -11.51
CA LYS A 385 17.52 35.96 -11.02
C LYS A 385 17.91 34.64 -11.72
N CYS A 386 16.97 33.71 -11.86
CA CYS A 386 17.17 32.44 -12.57
C CYS A 386 17.51 32.63 -14.05
N ILE A 387 16.76 33.50 -14.76
CA ILE A 387 16.99 33.78 -16.19
C ILE A 387 18.36 34.42 -16.42
N ASN A 388 18.80 35.29 -15.52
CA ASN A 388 20.08 36.00 -15.64
C ASN A 388 21.31 35.16 -15.21
N GLY A 389 21.14 33.86 -14.91
CA GLY A 389 22.24 32.96 -14.55
C GLY A 389 22.94 33.29 -13.24
N LYS A 390 22.35 34.15 -12.40
CA LYS A 390 22.85 34.48 -11.06
C LYS A 390 22.13 33.58 -10.07
N ILE A 391 22.33 32.26 -10.08
CA ILE A 391 21.70 31.37 -9.09
C ILE A 391 22.31 31.63 -7.70
#